data_AF-A0A2D8BPE1-F1
#
_entry.id   AF-A0A2D8BPE1-F1
#
_cell.length_a   1.000
_cell.length_b   1.000
_cell.length_c   1.000
_cell.angle_alpha   90.00
_cell.angle_beta   90.00
_cell.angle_gamma   90.00
#
_symmetry.space_group_name_H-M   'P 1'
#
loop_
_entity.id
_entity.type
_entity.pdbx_description
1 polymer ?
#
loop_
_entity_poly.entity_id
_entity_poly.type
_entity_poly.pdbx_seq_one_letter_code
_entity_poly.pdbx_strand_id
1 'polypeptide(L)'
;MTDNTYNGWTNYETWRVKLEMIDNFADVSYLAPDFDRDDLKQHCTDLLDEEFKTLEHVPVQGFGRGYAYAFLDAVNWAEIERALVRDYEEDQQYQQEAEC
;
A
#
# COMPACT_ATOMS: atom_id res chain seq x y z
N MET A 1 -15.02 -20.12 15.07
CA MET A 1 -14.43 -18.77 15.19
C MET A 1 -14.35 -18.23 13.78
N THR A 2 -15.02 -17.13 13.49
CA THR A 2 -14.82 -16.40 12.23
C THR A 2 -13.43 -15.82 12.28
N ASP A 3 -12.60 -16.21 11.31
CA ASP A 3 -11.28 -15.63 11.12
C ASP A 3 -11.50 -14.13 10.83
N ASN A 4 -10.94 -13.24 11.65
CA ASN A 4 -11.13 -11.78 11.53
C ASN A 4 -10.15 -11.17 10.51
N THR A 5 -9.69 -11.96 9.55
CA THR A 5 -8.78 -11.54 8.50
C THR A 5 -9.57 -11.11 7.27
N TYR A 6 -8.98 -10.22 6.47
CA TYR A 6 -9.60 -9.68 5.26
C TYR A 6 -8.78 -10.14 4.07
N ASN A 7 -9.23 -11.22 3.42
CA ASN A 7 -8.48 -11.88 2.34
C ASN A 7 -7.04 -12.23 2.74
N GLY A 8 -6.86 -12.74 3.97
CA GLY A 8 -5.55 -13.11 4.51
C GLY A 8 -4.77 -11.97 5.17
N TRP A 9 -5.25 -10.73 5.09
CA TRP A 9 -4.63 -9.57 5.74
C TRP A 9 -5.17 -9.32 7.16
N THR A 10 -4.34 -8.73 8.02
CA THR A 10 -4.72 -8.49 9.42
C THR A 10 -5.95 -7.59 9.62
N ASN A 11 -6.22 -6.68 8.69
CA ASN A 11 -7.38 -5.80 8.70
C ASN A 11 -7.75 -5.35 7.27
N TYR A 12 -8.89 -4.67 7.16
CA TYR A 12 -9.44 -4.21 5.89
C TYR A 12 -8.57 -3.13 5.26
N GLU A 13 -8.07 -2.20 6.06
CA GLU A 13 -7.26 -1.06 5.62
C GLU A 13 -5.96 -1.51 4.97
N THR A 14 -5.27 -2.47 5.58
CA THR A 14 -4.02 -3.04 5.06
C THR A 14 -4.24 -3.71 3.71
N TRP A 15 -5.29 -4.54 3.59
CA TRP A 15 -5.63 -5.18 2.32
C TRP A 15 -5.92 -4.16 1.22
N ARG A 16 -6.76 -3.14 1.52
CA ARG A 16 -7.17 -2.16 0.52
C ARG A 16 -6.03 -1.25 0.09
N VAL A 17 -5.16 -0.83 1.00
CA VAL A 17 -4.00 0.00 0.63
C VAL A 17 -3.02 -0.80 -0.22
N LYS A 18 -2.73 -2.06 0.12
CA LYS A 18 -1.88 -2.91 -0.71
C LYS A 18 -2.44 -3.06 -2.13
N LEU A 19 -3.73 -3.39 -2.25
CA LEU A 19 -4.35 -3.59 -3.55
C LEU A 19 -4.46 -2.29 -4.36
N GLU A 20 -4.99 -1.23 -3.74
CA GLU A 20 -5.44 -0.06 -4.48
C GLU A 20 -4.33 0.98 -4.63
N MET A 21 -3.46 1.17 -3.64
CA MET A 21 -2.43 2.23 -3.68
C MET A 21 -1.05 1.72 -4.05
N ILE A 22 -0.81 0.41 -3.95
CA ILE A 22 0.51 -0.18 -4.21
C ILE A 22 0.44 -0.97 -5.51
N ASP A 23 -0.30 -2.10 -5.54
CA ASP A 23 -0.34 -2.99 -6.72
C ASP A 23 -0.80 -2.29 -8.01
N ASN A 24 -1.75 -1.35 -7.90
CA ASN A 24 -2.30 -0.65 -9.05
C ASN A 24 -1.45 0.53 -9.55
N PHE A 25 -0.48 1.00 -8.76
CA PHE A 25 0.24 2.25 -9.05
C PHE A 25 1.74 2.07 -9.28
N ALA A 26 2.35 1.03 -8.73
CA ALA A 26 3.78 0.78 -8.86
C ALA A 26 4.09 -0.70 -9.08
N ASP A 27 5.12 -0.96 -9.89
CA ASP A 27 5.72 -2.28 -10.00
C ASP A 27 6.43 -2.63 -8.69
N VAL A 28 6.35 -3.89 -8.26
CA VAL A 28 6.97 -4.36 -7.01
C VAL A 28 8.47 -4.07 -7.00
N SER A 29 9.16 -4.16 -8.14
CA SER A 29 10.60 -3.88 -8.27
C SER A 29 10.98 -2.40 -8.08
N TYR A 30 10.02 -1.47 -8.16
CA TYR A 30 10.24 -0.06 -7.87
C TYR A 30 10.24 0.23 -6.37
N LEU A 31 9.46 -0.52 -5.61
CA LEU A 31 9.28 -0.33 -4.17
C LEU A 31 10.18 -1.26 -3.35
N ALA A 32 10.20 -2.54 -3.68
CA ALA A 32 11.01 -3.53 -3.00
C ALA A 32 12.35 -3.76 -3.75
N PRO A 33 13.44 -4.05 -3.01
CA PRO A 33 13.52 -4.20 -1.55
C PRO A 33 13.84 -2.90 -0.80
N ASP A 34 13.88 -1.76 -1.50
CA ASP A 34 14.50 -0.54 -0.97
C ASP A 34 13.60 0.27 -0.02
N PHE A 35 12.27 0.20 -0.17
CA PHE A 35 11.33 0.94 0.66
C PHE A 35 11.02 0.16 1.94
N ASP A 36 11.29 0.78 3.09
CA ASP A 36 10.81 0.27 4.36
C ASP A 36 9.35 0.67 4.63
N ARG A 37 8.78 0.21 5.75
CA ARG A 37 7.39 0.52 6.13
C ARG A 37 7.09 2.03 6.26
N ASP A 38 8.07 2.82 6.67
CA ASP A 38 7.89 4.26 6.89
C ASP A 38 7.96 4.99 5.53
N ASP A 39 8.84 4.54 4.62
CA ASP A 39 8.88 5.00 3.23
C ASP A 39 7.56 4.69 2.50
N LEU A 40 7.01 3.48 2.68
CA LEU A 40 5.72 3.09 2.09
C LEU A 40 4.57 3.96 2.61
N LYS A 41 4.53 4.22 3.93
CA LYS A 41 3.55 5.11 4.54
C LYS A 41 3.67 6.52 3.96
N GLN A 42 4.89 7.04 3.85
CA GLN A 42 5.13 8.38 3.30
C GLN A 42 4.71 8.46 1.84
N HIS A 43 5.10 7.48 1.02
CA HIS A 43 4.74 7.40 -0.40
C HIS A 43 3.22 7.44 -0.61
N CYS A 44 2.47 6.63 0.14
CA CYS A 44 1.01 6.63 0.07
C CYS A 44 0.40 7.94 0.58
N THR A 45 1.00 8.57 1.59
CA THR A 45 0.57 9.86 2.12
C THR A 45 0.75 10.97 1.07
N ASP A 46 1.89 10.96 0.37
CA ASP A 46 2.20 11.94 -0.68
C ASP A 46 1.25 11.79 -1.88
N LEU A 47 0.98 10.54 -2.31
CA LEU A 47 -0.02 10.26 -3.35
C LEU A 47 -1.39 10.83 -2.95
N LEU A 48 -1.82 10.58 -1.71
CA LEU A 48 -3.08 11.10 -1.20
C LEU A 48 -3.12 12.63 -1.18
N ASP A 49 -2.03 13.28 -0.79
CA ASP A 49 -1.92 14.73 -0.77
C ASP A 49 -1.98 15.34 -2.17
N GLU A 50 -1.31 14.74 -3.16
CA GLU A 50 -1.41 15.18 -4.55
C GLU A 50 -2.85 15.05 -5.07
N GLU A 51 -3.53 13.93 -4.81
CA GLU A 51 -4.93 13.75 -5.19
C GLU A 51 -5.82 14.83 -4.55
N PHE A 52 -5.65 15.13 -3.26
CA PHE A 52 -6.44 16.16 -2.61
C PHE A 52 -6.13 17.57 -3.12
N LYS A 53 -4.91 17.89 -3.54
CA LYS A 53 -4.60 19.20 -4.15
C LYS A 53 -5.46 19.45 -5.38
N THR A 54 -5.75 18.43 -6.19
CA THR A 54 -6.63 18.55 -7.36
C THR A 54 -8.09 18.86 -7.01
N LEU A 55 -8.49 18.61 -5.75
CA LEU A 55 -9.84 18.77 -5.22
C LEU A 55 -10.01 20.04 -4.37
N GLU A 56 -9.08 20.98 -4.41
CA GLU A 56 -9.07 22.17 -3.53
C GLU A 56 -10.34 23.04 -3.61
N HIS A 57 -11.11 22.96 -4.70
CA HIS A 57 -12.36 23.70 -4.87
C HIS A 57 -13.59 22.96 -4.34
N VAL A 58 -13.43 21.75 -3.79
CA VAL A 58 -14.54 20.92 -3.30
C VAL A 58 -14.86 21.27 -1.83
N PRO A 59 -16.08 21.72 -1.50
CA PRO A 59 -16.43 22.21 -0.16
C PRO A 59 -16.28 21.18 0.98
N VAL A 60 -16.28 19.89 0.67
CA VAL A 60 -16.21 18.78 1.64
C VAL A 60 -14.82 18.16 1.78
N GLN A 61 -13.80 18.75 1.15
CA GLN A 61 -12.45 18.19 1.08
C GLN A 61 -11.85 17.90 2.46
N GLY A 62 -11.99 18.82 3.43
CA GLY A 62 -11.43 18.65 4.78
C GLY A 62 -11.99 17.43 5.53
N PHE A 63 -13.26 17.12 5.34
CA PHE A 63 -13.89 15.94 5.95
C PHE A 63 -13.40 14.65 5.27
N GLY A 64 -13.41 14.59 3.93
CA GLY A 64 -12.91 13.44 3.19
C GLY A 64 -11.42 13.15 3.45
N ARG A 65 -10.60 14.20 3.52
CA ARG A 65 -9.17 14.11 3.85
C ARG A 65 -8.94 13.54 5.25
N GLY A 66 -9.74 13.96 6.23
CA GLY A 66 -9.68 13.41 7.58
C GLY A 66 -9.93 11.89 7.62
N TYR A 67 -10.95 11.41 6.88
CA TYR A 67 -11.21 9.97 6.78
C TYR A 67 -10.09 9.21 6.08
N ALA A 68 -9.55 9.76 4.99
CA ALA A 68 -8.48 9.12 4.25
C ALA A 68 -7.20 8.97 5.10
N TYR A 69 -6.82 9.99 5.87
CA TYR A 69 -5.70 9.86 6.81
C TYR A 69 -5.97 8.88 7.95
N ALA A 70 -7.17 8.90 8.53
CA ALA A 70 -7.53 7.93 9.57
C ALA A 70 -7.47 6.49 9.03
N PHE A 71 -7.82 6.30 7.76
CA PHE A 71 -7.70 5.02 7.08
C PHE A 71 -6.23 4.58 6.92
N LEU A 72 -5.36 5.49 6.44
CA LEU A 72 -3.92 5.21 6.33
C LEU A 72 -3.25 4.96 7.69
N ASP A 73 -3.74 5.58 8.76
CA ASP A 73 -3.19 5.39 10.10
C ASP A 73 -3.51 4.00 10.69
N ALA A 74 -4.60 3.37 10.24
CA ALA A 74 -4.99 2.03 10.65
C ALA A 74 -4.26 0.91 9.88
N VAL A 75 -3.44 1.23 8.88
CA VAL A 75 -2.72 0.25 8.05
C VAL A 75 -1.56 -0.38 8.81
N ASN A 76 -1.41 -1.69 8.68
CA ASN A 76 -0.25 -2.43 9.16
C ASN A 76 0.88 -2.38 8.11
N TRP A 77 1.61 -1.27 8.07
CA TRP A 77 2.65 -1.03 7.07
C TRP A 77 3.78 -2.07 7.08
N ALA A 78 4.11 -2.62 8.25
CA ALA A 78 5.11 -3.69 8.35
C ALA A 78 4.66 -5.00 7.69
N GLU A 79 3.35 -5.27 7.62
CA GLU A 79 2.82 -6.42 6.90
C GLU A 79 2.90 -6.23 5.38
N ILE A 80 2.63 -5.03 4.91
CA ILE A 80 2.81 -4.66 3.49
C ILE A 80 4.27 -4.77 3.08
N GLU A 81 5.20 -4.22 3.86
CA GLU A 81 6.65 -4.31 3.63
C GLU A 81 7.08 -5.77 3.44
N ARG A 82 6.72 -6.66 4.38
CA ARG A 82 7.05 -8.09 4.28
C ARG A 82 6.41 -8.76 3.06
N ALA A 83 5.20 -8.36 2.70
CA ALA A 83 4.53 -8.90 1.52
C ALA A 83 5.26 -8.47 0.24
N LEU A 84 5.65 -7.20 0.13
CA LEU A 84 6.39 -6.68 -1.04
C LEU A 84 7.75 -7.34 -1.20
N VAL A 85 8.50 -7.52 -0.09
CA VAL A 85 9.79 -8.23 -0.14
C VAL A 85 9.60 -9.67 -0.63
N ARG A 86 8.59 -10.38 -0.12
CA ARG A 86 8.30 -11.75 -0.57
C ARG A 86 7.92 -11.79 -2.04
N ASP A 87 7.02 -10.89 -2.48
CA ASP A 87 6.56 -10.83 -3.87
C ASP A 87 7.77 -10.53 -4.81
N TYR A 88 8.69 -9.66 -4.40
CA TYR A 88 9.95 -9.39 -5.11
C TYR A 88 10.86 -10.63 -5.19
N GLU A 89 11.07 -11.32 -4.06
CA GLU A 89 11.90 -12.54 -4.01
C GLU A 89 11.33 -13.66 -4.91
N GLU A 90 10.01 -13.85 -4.91
CA GLU A 90 9.31 -14.80 -5.78
C GLU A 90 9.53 -14.45 -7.26
N ASP A 91 9.38 -13.19 -7.65
CA ASP A 91 9.63 -12.73 -9.02
C ASP A 91 11.08 -12.96 -9.46
N GLN A 92 12.05 -12.69 -8.59
CA GLN A 92 13.47 -12.96 -8.88
C GLN A 92 13.74 -14.46 -9.08
N GLN A 93 13.11 -15.32 -8.27
CA GLN A 93 13.23 -16.77 -8.42
C GLN A 93 12.64 -17.24 -9.76
N TYR A 94 11.45 -16.75 -10.13
CA TYR A 94 10.82 -17.10 -11.41
C TYR A 94 11.65 -16.66 -12.61
N GLN A 95 12.27 -15.48 -12.55
CA GLN A 95 13.16 -15.00 -13.61
C GLN A 95 14.40 -15.89 -13.74
N GLN A 96 15.01 -16.27 -12.62
CA GLN A 96 16.18 -17.14 -12.61
C GLN A 96 15.86 -18.55 -13.15
N GLU A 97 14.69 -19.10 -12.83
CA GLU A 97 14.22 -20.38 -13.37
C GLU A 97 13.91 -20.32 -14.87
N ALA A 98 13.38 -19.19 -15.36
CA ALA A 98 13.05 -18.99 -16.77
C ALA A 98 14.28 -18.81 -17.68
N GLU A 99 15.41 -18.39 -17.12
CA GLU A 99 16.68 -18.19 -17.84
C GLU A 99 17.57 -19.45 -17.91
N CYS A 100 17.20 -20.54 -17.21
CA CYS A 100 17.98 -21.77 -17.11
C CYS A 100 17.52 -22.88 -18.07
#